data_AF-A0AAW8Q4P2-F1
#
_entry.id   AF-A0AAW8Q4P2-F1
#
_cell.length_a   1.000
_cell.length_b   1.000
_cell.length_c   1.000
_cell.angle_alpha   90.00
_cell.angle_beta   90.00
_cell.angle_gamma   90.00
#
_symmetry.space_group_name_H-M   'P 1'
#
loop_
_entity.id
_entity.type
_entity.pdbx_description
1 polymer ?
#
loop_
_entity_poly.entity_id
_entity_poly.type
_entity_poly.pdbx_seq_one_letter_code
_entity_poly.pdbx_strand_id
1 'polypeptide(L)'
;MKNQFETYKPYLLNYNQNSPFTPELKMMSDGPFEVYYSPFDAVNPRAKICIVGISPGKTQADNANACECEWLNSGASTSTILENAKNTASFSGALRNNLVALLDYIGLSKYWGLTSASQLFTTDQHLLHSTSVFRYPVLVNGEPISSAQQGLKQATLKFMVDTYLTSECQILSL
;
A
#
# COMPACT_ATOMS: atom_id res chain seq x y z
N MET A 1 -1.59 -10.55 -12.70
CA MET A 1 -2.14 -10.03 -11.44
C MET A 1 -3.22 -9.02 -11.77
N LYS A 2 -4.39 -9.09 -11.12
CA LYS A 2 -5.44 -8.09 -11.30
C LYS A 2 -4.99 -6.81 -10.58
N ASN A 3 -4.57 -5.80 -11.35
CA ASN A 3 -4.39 -4.44 -10.84
C ASN A 3 -5.66 -3.63 -11.17
N GLN A 4 -5.86 -2.53 -10.45
CA GLN A 4 -7.06 -1.69 -10.60
C GLN A 4 -6.75 -0.31 -11.18
N PHE A 5 -5.48 -0.08 -11.53
CA PHE A 5 -4.96 1.22 -11.97
C PHE A 5 -5.76 1.85 -13.10
N GLU A 6 -5.91 1.16 -14.23
CA GLU A 6 -6.62 1.74 -15.39
C GLU A 6 -8.09 2.05 -15.10
N THR A 7 -8.70 1.38 -14.12
CA THR A 7 -10.09 1.63 -13.72
C THR A 7 -10.21 2.95 -12.94
N TYR A 8 -9.26 3.23 -12.04
CA TYR A 8 -9.35 4.38 -11.14
C TYR A 8 -8.52 5.60 -11.54
N LYS A 9 -7.58 5.42 -12.47
CA LYS A 9 -6.73 6.48 -13.04
C LYS A 9 -7.49 7.77 -13.41
N PRO A 10 -8.67 7.73 -14.08
CA PRO A 10 -9.39 8.96 -14.42
C PRO A 10 -9.78 9.81 -13.20
N TYR A 11 -10.02 9.17 -12.06
CA TYR A 11 -10.45 9.85 -10.82
C TYR A 11 -9.28 10.43 -10.03
N LEU A 12 -8.03 10.02 -10.33
CA LEU A 12 -6.83 10.53 -9.69
C LEU A 12 -6.07 11.58 -10.50
N LEU A 13 -6.45 11.82 -11.76
CA LEU A 13 -5.84 12.86 -12.61
C LEU A 13 -5.85 14.26 -11.99
N ASN A 14 -6.91 14.58 -11.26
CA ASN A 14 -7.10 15.87 -10.57
C ASN A 14 -7.28 15.67 -9.07
N TYR A 15 -6.56 14.70 -8.48
CA TYR A 15 -6.71 14.37 -7.07
C TYR A 15 -6.42 15.59 -6.18
N ASN A 16 -7.34 15.87 -5.26
CA ASN A 16 -7.17 16.90 -4.23
C ASN A 16 -6.76 16.23 -2.91
N GLN A 17 -5.62 16.67 -2.37
CA GLN A 17 -5.06 16.13 -1.13
C GLN A 17 -6.06 16.21 0.05
N ASN A 18 -5.88 15.33 1.02
CA ASN A 18 -6.67 15.15 2.24
C ASN A 18 -8.04 14.45 2.09
N SER A 19 -8.44 14.06 0.87
CA SER A 19 -9.72 13.38 0.61
C SER A 19 -9.56 12.03 -0.11
N PRO A 20 -8.83 11.04 0.45
CA PRO A 20 -8.53 9.79 -0.25
C PRO A 20 -9.74 8.85 -0.42
N PHE A 21 -10.85 9.11 0.26
CA PHE A 21 -12.00 8.22 0.35
C PHE A 21 -13.25 8.83 -0.32
N THR A 22 -13.17 9.12 -1.61
CA THR A 22 -14.28 9.66 -2.39
C THR A 22 -15.19 8.55 -2.94
N PRO A 23 -16.46 8.84 -3.29
CA PRO A 23 -17.35 7.86 -3.90
C PRO A 23 -16.79 7.21 -5.17
N GLU A 24 -16.07 7.96 -5.99
CA GLU A 24 -15.49 7.50 -7.26
C GLU A 24 -14.34 6.50 -7.05
N LEU A 25 -13.64 6.60 -5.92
CA LEU A 25 -12.58 5.68 -5.53
C LEU A 25 -13.11 4.46 -4.79
N LYS A 26 -14.41 4.38 -4.46
CA LYS A 26 -14.98 3.24 -3.73
C LYS A 26 -14.99 1.99 -4.63
N MET A 27 -14.36 0.93 -4.16
CA MET A 27 -14.23 -0.34 -4.87
C MET A 27 -15.34 -1.33 -4.52
N MET A 28 -15.71 -1.37 -3.24
CA MET A 28 -16.69 -2.30 -2.71
C MET A 28 -17.24 -1.76 -1.39
N SER A 29 -18.46 -2.20 -1.08
CA SER A 29 -19.11 -1.96 0.21
C SER A 29 -19.89 -3.21 0.59
N ASP A 30 -19.76 -3.62 1.84
CA ASP A 30 -20.42 -4.80 2.41
C ASP A 30 -20.71 -4.54 3.90
N GLY A 31 -21.96 -4.24 4.22
CA GLY A 31 -22.36 -3.83 5.56
C GLY A 31 -21.53 -2.65 6.07
N PRO A 32 -20.82 -2.77 7.21
CA PRO A 32 -20.01 -1.68 7.77
C PRO A 32 -18.67 -1.49 7.03
N PHE A 33 -18.30 -2.38 6.11
CA PHE A 33 -17.01 -2.36 5.44
C PHE A 33 -17.07 -1.58 4.13
N GLU A 34 -16.08 -0.73 3.91
CA GLU A 34 -15.89 0.02 2.67
C GLU A 34 -14.43 -0.09 2.24
N VAL A 35 -14.18 -0.33 0.96
CA VAL A 35 -12.81 -0.41 0.42
C VAL A 35 -12.65 0.63 -0.65
N TYR A 36 -11.54 1.35 -0.61
CA TYR A 36 -11.24 2.46 -1.52
C TYR A 36 -9.96 2.18 -2.28
N TYR A 37 -9.90 2.57 -3.55
CA TYR A 37 -8.70 2.45 -4.35
C TYR A 37 -7.65 3.47 -3.92
N SER A 38 -6.41 2.98 -3.82
CA SER A 38 -5.17 3.74 -3.81
C SER A 38 -4.10 2.87 -4.48
N PRO A 39 -3.08 3.46 -5.14
CA PRO A 39 -2.10 2.73 -5.96
C PRO A 39 -1.07 1.93 -5.15
N PHE A 40 -1.52 0.83 -4.54
CA PHE A 40 -0.69 -0.15 -3.85
C PHE A 40 -0.45 -1.42 -4.69
N ASP A 41 -0.62 -1.31 -6.01
CA ASP A 41 -0.61 -2.45 -6.95
C ASP A 41 0.79 -2.93 -7.34
N ALA A 42 1.82 -2.09 -7.25
CA ALA A 42 3.18 -2.45 -7.63
C ALA A 42 3.71 -3.65 -6.82
N VAL A 43 4.44 -4.56 -7.46
CA VAL A 43 5.09 -5.68 -6.76
C VAL A 43 6.56 -5.66 -7.07
N ASN A 44 7.37 -5.74 -6.02
CA ASN A 44 8.82 -5.83 -6.14
C ASN A 44 9.27 -7.30 -6.02
N PRO A 45 9.39 -8.05 -7.14
CA PRO A 45 9.80 -9.45 -7.11
C PRO A 45 11.26 -9.66 -6.69
N ARG A 46 12.06 -8.59 -6.60
CA ARG A 46 13.48 -8.63 -6.23
C ARG A 46 13.72 -8.30 -4.76
N ALA A 47 12.65 -8.05 -4.00
CA ALA A 47 12.74 -7.72 -2.59
C ALA A 47 13.45 -8.82 -1.77
N LYS A 48 14.19 -8.39 -0.76
CA LYS A 48 14.85 -9.24 0.24
C LYS A 48 14.05 -9.36 1.53
N ILE A 49 13.19 -8.38 1.80
CA ILE A 49 12.25 -8.39 2.93
C ILE A 49 10.86 -7.99 2.43
N CYS A 50 9.85 -8.69 2.92
CA CYS A 50 8.45 -8.33 2.75
C CYS A 50 7.88 -7.87 4.10
N ILE A 51 7.28 -6.68 4.14
CA ILE A 51 6.59 -6.18 5.33
C ILE A 51 5.10 -6.09 5.03
N VAL A 52 4.30 -6.80 5.84
CA VAL A 52 2.85 -6.94 5.68
C VAL A 52 2.14 -6.14 6.76
N GLY A 53 1.47 -5.05 6.36
CA GLY A 53 0.54 -4.31 7.21
C GLY A 53 -0.87 -4.93 7.24
N ILE A 54 -1.80 -4.31 7.96
CA ILE A 54 -3.22 -4.74 7.96
C ILE A 54 -3.93 -4.20 6.71
N SER A 55 -3.94 -2.88 6.57
CA SER A 55 -4.53 -2.12 5.48
C SER A 55 -3.81 -0.76 5.43
N PRO A 56 -3.66 -0.13 4.26
CA PRO A 56 -3.23 1.27 4.19
C PRO A 56 -4.21 2.16 4.96
N GLY A 57 -3.66 3.06 5.79
CA GLY A 57 -4.45 4.08 6.51
C GLY A 57 -4.64 5.36 5.68
N LYS A 58 -5.41 6.31 6.21
CA LYS A 58 -5.74 7.58 5.52
C LYS A 58 -4.51 8.33 4.98
N THR A 59 -3.49 8.53 5.80
CA THR A 59 -2.24 9.23 5.37
C THR A 59 -1.51 8.49 4.26
N GLN A 60 -1.52 7.15 4.30
CA GLN A 60 -0.89 6.34 3.25
C GLN A 60 -1.69 6.45 1.95
N ALA A 61 -3.01 6.33 2.02
CA ALA A 61 -3.91 6.50 0.88
C ALA A 61 -3.76 7.88 0.23
N ASP A 62 -3.73 8.93 1.04
CA ASP A 62 -3.58 10.31 0.57
C ASP A 62 -2.25 10.54 -0.15
N ASN A 63 -1.14 10.08 0.45
CA ASN A 63 0.18 10.17 -0.17
C ASN A 63 0.28 9.36 -1.46
N ALA A 64 -0.36 8.19 -1.51
CA ALA A 64 -0.37 7.32 -2.69
C ALA A 64 -1.09 8.01 -3.85
N ASN A 65 -2.29 8.53 -3.58
CA ASN A 65 -3.14 9.21 -4.56
C ASN A 65 -2.50 10.51 -5.06
N ALA A 66 -1.89 11.30 -4.16
CA ALA A 66 -1.16 12.51 -4.52
C ALA A 66 0.05 12.22 -5.42
N CYS A 67 0.82 11.18 -5.09
CA CYS A 67 1.96 10.76 -5.89
C CYS A 67 1.54 10.26 -7.27
N GLU A 68 0.49 9.43 -7.36
CA GLU A 68 -0.05 9.00 -8.66
C GLU A 68 -0.50 10.20 -9.51
N CYS A 69 -1.22 11.16 -8.92
CA CYS A 69 -1.64 12.39 -9.61
C CYS A 69 -0.45 13.16 -10.21
N GLU A 70 0.63 13.33 -9.44
CA GLU A 70 1.85 14.00 -9.90
C GLU A 70 2.48 13.29 -11.12
N TRP A 71 2.69 11.98 -11.01
CA TRP A 71 3.32 11.20 -12.08
C TRP A 71 2.43 10.99 -13.31
N LEU A 72 1.11 10.96 -13.13
CA LEU A 72 0.16 10.98 -14.24
C LEU A 72 0.31 12.27 -15.05
N ASN A 73 0.37 13.42 -14.37
CA ASN A 73 0.52 14.73 -15.00
C ASN A 73 1.90 14.94 -15.65
N SER A 74 2.92 14.20 -15.23
CA SER A 74 4.24 14.19 -15.88
C SER A 74 4.34 13.26 -17.09
N GLY A 75 3.28 12.51 -17.43
CA GLY A 75 3.28 11.56 -18.54
C GLY A 75 4.15 10.32 -18.31
N ALA A 76 4.38 9.93 -17.04
CA ALA A 76 5.19 8.76 -16.73
C ALA A 76 4.50 7.44 -17.10
N SER A 77 5.31 6.36 -17.19
CA SER A 77 4.79 5.02 -17.45
C SER A 77 3.97 4.48 -16.26
N THR A 78 3.00 3.61 -16.51
CA THR A 78 2.19 2.97 -15.46
C THR A 78 3.04 2.28 -14.40
N SER A 79 4.12 1.58 -14.79
CA SER A 79 5.04 0.95 -13.82
C SER A 79 5.73 1.97 -12.93
N THR A 80 6.24 3.05 -13.52
CA THR A 80 6.88 4.14 -12.76
C THR A 80 5.91 4.78 -11.79
N ILE A 81 4.67 5.05 -12.22
CA ILE A 81 3.62 5.62 -11.37
C ILE A 81 3.35 4.73 -10.16
N LEU A 82 3.06 3.44 -10.40
CA LEU A 82 2.69 2.51 -9.34
C LEU A 82 3.84 2.24 -8.36
N GLU A 83 5.07 2.11 -8.85
CA GLU A 83 6.27 1.92 -8.01
C GLU A 83 6.49 3.13 -7.10
N ASN A 84 6.47 4.34 -7.66
CA ASN A 84 6.69 5.56 -6.89
C ASN A 84 5.57 5.82 -5.89
N ALA A 85 4.31 5.59 -6.28
CA ALA A 85 3.17 5.78 -5.38
C ALA A 85 3.24 4.81 -4.19
N LYS A 86 3.53 3.53 -4.44
CA LYS A 86 3.74 2.55 -3.36
C LYS A 86 4.90 2.94 -2.46
N ASN A 87 6.07 3.27 -3.01
CA ASN A 87 7.26 3.61 -2.23
C ASN A 87 7.06 4.87 -1.37
N THR A 88 6.40 5.88 -1.93
CA THR A 88 6.07 7.13 -1.23
C THR A 88 5.10 6.89 -0.08
N ALA A 89 4.07 6.09 -0.31
CA ALA A 89 2.96 5.93 0.61
C ALA A 89 3.16 4.85 1.69
N SER A 90 3.90 3.80 1.41
CA SER A 90 3.93 2.61 2.28
C SER A 90 4.41 2.94 3.69
N PHE A 91 3.59 2.60 4.67
CA PHE A 91 3.80 2.89 6.09
C PHE A 91 4.00 4.37 6.43
N SER A 92 3.72 5.32 5.52
CA SER A 92 3.99 6.75 5.72
C SER A 92 3.31 7.34 6.96
N GLY A 93 3.82 8.49 7.41
CA GLY A 93 3.42 9.12 8.67
C GLY A 93 4.20 8.56 9.87
N ALA A 94 3.64 8.70 11.08
CA ALA A 94 4.31 8.27 12.31
C ALA A 94 4.63 6.75 12.34
N LEU A 95 3.87 5.95 11.60
CA LEU A 95 4.04 4.50 11.51
C LEU A 95 5.41 4.11 10.93
N ARG A 96 5.91 4.81 9.90
CA ARG A 96 7.20 4.51 9.27
C ARG A 96 8.34 4.70 10.26
N ASN A 97 8.30 5.78 11.03
CA ASN A 97 9.35 6.09 12.01
C ASN A 97 9.44 4.99 13.08
N ASN A 98 8.29 4.52 13.58
CA ASN A 98 8.24 3.43 14.55
C ASN A 98 8.74 2.11 13.95
N LEU A 99 8.36 1.82 12.70
CA LEU A 99 8.81 0.63 11.99
C LEU A 99 10.33 0.65 11.77
N VAL A 100 10.88 1.77 11.31
CA VAL A 100 12.33 1.95 11.14
C VAL A 100 13.06 1.74 12.46
N ALA A 101 12.58 2.38 13.54
CA ALA A 101 13.19 2.22 14.86
C ALA A 101 13.17 0.76 15.34
N LEU A 102 12.07 0.03 15.10
CA LEU A 102 11.97 -1.40 15.41
C LEU A 102 12.97 -2.23 14.59
N LEU A 103 13.04 -2.01 13.28
CA LEU A 103 13.94 -2.75 12.38
C LEU A 103 15.41 -2.50 12.71
N ASP A 104 15.76 -1.27 13.10
CA ASP A 104 17.09 -0.93 13.58
C ASP A 104 17.38 -1.57 14.94
N TYR A 105 16.41 -1.55 15.86
CA TYR A 105 16.53 -2.17 17.18
C TYR A 105 16.79 -3.68 17.11
N ILE A 106 16.10 -4.40 16.22
CA ILE A 106 16.34 -5.84 16.01
C ILE A 106 17.61 -6.13 15.19
N GLY A 107 18.33 -5.09 14.74
CA GLY A 107 19.62 -5.21 14.07
C GLY A 107 19.56 -5.51 12.57
N LEU A 108 18.43 -5.28 11.89
CA LEU A 108 18.29 -5.52 10.45
C LEU A 108 19.31 -4.71 9.65
N SER A 109 19.41 -3.40 9.95
CA SER A 109 20.35 -2.50 9.27
C SER A 109 21.78 -2.98 9.40
N LYS A 110 22.20 -3.37 10.61
CA LYS A 110 23.53 -3.95 10.87
C LYS A 110 23.77 -5.22 10.06
N TYR A 111 22.79 -6.14 10.03
CA TYR A 111 22.92 -7.39 9.29
C TYR A 111 23.07 -7.17 7.77
N TRP A 112 22.44 -6.13 7.23
CA TRP A 112 22.49 -5.79 5.81
C TRP A 112 23.55 -4.73 5.45
N GLY A 113 24.35 -4.27 6.40
CA GLY A 113 25.35 -3.22 6.17
C GLY A 113 24.74 -1.85 5.81
N LEU A 114 23.48 -1.62 6.19
CA LEU A 114 22.82 -0.32 6.05
C LEU A 114 23.16 0.58 7.24
N THR A 115 23.16 1.89 7.01
CA THR A 115 23.25 2.90 8.08
C THR A 115 22.01 2.86 8.98
N SER A 116 20.83 2.66 8.38
CA SER A 116 19.54 2.51 9.08
C SER A 116 18.53 1.84 8.16
N ALA A 117 17.53 1.17 8.73
CA ALA A 117 16.39 0.60 8.01
C ALA A 117 15.55 1.66 7.28
N SER A 118 15.72 2.96 7.59
CA SER A 118 15.13 4.06 6.81
C SER A 118 15.52 4.03 5.33
N GLN A 119 16.71 3.51 5.00
CA GLN A 119 17.16 3.33 3.62
C GLN A 119 16.22 2.46 2.78
N LEU A 120 15.51 1.51 3.41
CA LEU A 120 14.51 0.67 2.74
C LEU A 120 13.33 1.46 2.18
N PHE A 121 13.13 2.70 2.63
CA PHE A 121 12.08 3.60 2.15
C PHE A 121 12.63 4.74 1.27
N THR A 122 13.95 4.81 1.05
CA THR A 122 14.60 5.88 0.28
C THR A 122 15.56 5.33 -0.76
N THR A 123 16.83 5.11 -0.44
CA THR A 123 17.89 4.74 -1.40
C THR A 123 17.88 3.26 -1.77
N ASP A 124 17.42 2.41 -0.87
CA ASP A 124 17.49 0.95 -0.96
C ASP A 124 16.08 0.32 -1.06
N GLN A 125 15.13 1.05 -1.65
CA GLN A 125 13.73 0.63 -1.86
C GLN A 125 13.62 -0.70 -2.61
N HIS A 126 14.58 -1.02 -3.48
CA HIS A 126 14.63 -2.29 -4.21
C HIS A 126 14.77 -3.52 -3.30
N LEU A 127 15.21 -3.36 -2.04
CA LEU A 127 15.32 -4.44 -1.06
C LEU A 127 13.99 -4.74 -0.36
N LEU A 128 13.02 -3.82 -0.39
CA LEU A 128 11.76 -3.92 0.33
C LEU A 128 10.59 -4.19 -0.63
N HIS A 129 9.71 -5.12 -0.25
CA HIS A 129 8.33 -5.16 -0.72
C HIS A 129 7.41 -4.82 0.43
N SER A 130 6.60 -3.77 0.25
CA SER A 130 5.55 -3.40 1.18
C SER A 130 4.18 -3.86 0.66
N THR A 131 3.42 -4.48 1.56
CA THR A 131 2.06 -4.92 1.26
C THR A 131 1.18 -4.88 2.50
N SER A 132 -0.07 -5.29 2.36
CA SER A 132 -1.04 -5.37 3.46
C SER A 132 -1.94 -6.59 3.27
N VAL A 133 -2.48 -7.10 4.38
CA VAL A 133 -3.49 -8.17 4.34
C VAL A 133 -4.62 -7.78 3.40
N PHE A 134 -5.12 -6.56 3.54
CA PHE A 134 -6.01 -5.92 2.57
C PHE A 134 -5.19 -4.90 1.79
N ARG A 135 -4.91 -5.19 0.50
CA ARG A 135 -4.06 -4.35 -0.35
C ARG A 135 -4.48 -2.88 -0.39
N TYR A 136 -5.79 -2.65 -0.42
CA TYR A 136 -6.39 -1.32 -0.56
C TYR A 136 -6.96 -0.84 0.78
N PRO A 137 -7.03 0.49 1.03
CA PRO A 137 -7.64 1.06 2.22
C PRO A 137 -9.02 0.47 2.55
N VAL A 138 -9.17 -0.03 3.77
CA VAL A 138 -10.44 -0.56 4.31
C VAL A 138 -10.90 0.29 5.48
N LEU A 139 -12.16 0.73 5.42
CA LEU A 139 -12.87 1.38 6.51
C LEU A 139 -13.90 0.43 7.12
N VAL A 140 -14.15 0.58 8.42
CA VAL A 140 -15.22 -0.06 9.18
C VAL A 140 -15.99 1.06 9.87
N ASN A 141 -17.26 1.28 9.49
CA ASN A 141 -18.06 2.40 9.96
C ASN A 141 -17.37 3.77 9.75
N GLY A 142 -16.71 3.95 8.60
CA GLY A 142 -16.01 5.20 8.25
C GLY A 142 -14.61 5.35 8.85
N GLU A 143 -14.16 4.45 9.73
CA GLU A 143 -12.83 4.50 10.36
C GLU A 143 -11.90 3.42 9.82
N PRO A 144 -10.57 3.66 9.70
CA PRO A 144 -9.63 2.64 9.23
C PRO A 144 -9.68 1.35 10.04
N ILE A 145 -9.70 0.20 9.36
CA ILE A 145 -9.71 -1.10 10.03
C ILE A 145 -8.46 -1.27 10.91
N SER A 146 -8.66 -1.67 12.17
CA SER A 146 -7.59 -1.83 13.15
C SER A 146 -7.12 -3.28 13.33
N SER A 147 -7.84 -4.26 12.77
CA SER A 147 -7.51 -5.69 12.89
C SER A 147 -7.86 -6.48 11.63
N ALA A 148 -6.90 -7.26 11.14
CA ALA A 148 -7.14 -8.20 10.05
C ALA A 148 -8.13 -9.31 10.43
N GLN A 149 -8.15 -9.74 11.69
CA GLN A 149 -9.02 -10.83 12.15
C GLN A 149 -10.51 -10.50 12.00
N GLN A 150 -10.89 -9.24 12.20
CA GLN A 150 -12.26 -8.78 11.99
C GLN A 150 -12.66 -8.88 10.52
N GLY A 151 -11.76 -8.47 9.61
CA GLY A 151 -12.02 -8.49 8.17
C GLY A 151 -12.05 -9.89 7.57
N LEU A 152 -11.21 -10.82 8.05
CA LEU A 152 -11.13 -12.18 7.51
C LEU A 152 -12.41 -13.01 7.67
N LYS A 153 -13.32 -12.61 8.56
CA LYS A 153 -14.64 -13.25 8.72
C LYS A 153 -15.64 -12.86 7.63
N GLN A 154 -15.35 -11.82 6.86
CA GLN A 154 -16.22 -11.31 5.80
C GLN A 154 -15.77 -11.84 4.45
N ALA A 155 -16.71 -12.34 3.66
CA ALA A 155 -16.42 -12.92 2.35
C ALA A 155 -15.73 -11.91 1.42
N THR A 156 -16.18 -10.65 1.44
CA THR A 156 -15.65 -9.55 0.62
C THR A 156 -14.19 -9.26 0.89
N LEU A 157 -13.79 -9.17 2.16
CA LEU A 157 -12.40 -8.91 2.53
C LEU A 157 -11.53 -10.17 2.41
N LYS A 158 -12.10 -11.37 2.64
CA LYS A 158 -11.41 -12.63 2.35
C LYS A 158 -11.09 -12.74 0.85
N PHE A 159 -12.02 -12.37 -0.03
CA PHE A 159 -11.78 -12.33 -1.47
C PHE A 159 -10.58 -11.43 -1.83
N MET A 160 -10.40 -10.29 -1.15
CA MET A 160 -9.21 -9.45 -1.36
C MET A 160 -7.91 -10.18 -1.02
N VAL A 161 -7.88 -10.94 0.08
CA VAL A 161 -6.71 -11.73 0.48
C VAL A 161 -6.42 -12.83 -0.54
N ASP A 162 -7.45 -13.59 -0.90
CA ASP A 162 -7.35 -14.71 -1.85
C ASP A 162 -6.94 -14.23 -3.25
N THR A 163 -7.35 -13.02 -3.65
CA THR A 163 -7.07 -12.45 -4.98
C THR A 163 -5.74 -11.70 -5.02
N TYR A 164 -5.52 -10.77 -4.10
CA TYR A 164 -4.43 -9.80 -4.20
C TYR A 164 -3.20 -10.27 -3.43
N LEU A 165 -3.33 -10.53 -2.13
CA LEU A 165 -2.18 -10.93 -1.29
C LEU A 165 -1.62 -12.28 -1.73
N THR A 166 -2.48 -13.26 -2.00
CA THR A 166 -2.05 -14.60 -2.46
C THR A 166 -1.28 -14.50 -3.77
N SER A 167 -1.74 -13.67 -4.72
CA SER A 167 -1.02 -13.41 -5.97
C SER A 167 0.35 -12.74 -5.73
N GLU A 168 0.47 -11.86 -4.74
CA GLU A 168 1.77 -11.26 -4.39
C GLU A 168 2.73 -12.28 -3.80
N CYS A 169 2.26 -13.11 -2.85
CA CYS A 169 3.08 -14.16 -2.25
C CYS A 169 3.65 -15.11 -3.31
N GLN A 170 2.84 -15.50 -4.31
CA GLN A 170 3.28 -16.33 -5.43
C GLN A 170 4.40 -15.67 -6.25
N ILE A 171 4.33 -14.35 -6.49
CA ILE A 171 5.36 -13.62 -7.23
C ILE A 171 6.65 -13.49 -6.40
N LEU A 172 6.50 -13.25 -5.09
CA LEU A 172 7.63 -13.06 -4.18
C LEU A 172 8.37 -14.37 -3.84
N SER A 173 7.87 -15.52 -4.32
CA SER A 173 8.40 -16.85 -3.99
C SER A 173 8.46 -17.11 -2.47
N LEU A 174 7.45 -16.59 -1.74
CA LEU A 174 7.25 -16.82 -0.32
C LEU A 174 6.47 -18.12 -0.05
#